data_AF-A0A970KK61-F1
#
_entry.id   AF-A0A970KK61-F1
#
_cell.length_a   1.000
_cell.length_b   1.000
_cell.length_c   1.000
_cell.angle_alpha   90.00
_cell.angle_beta   90.00
_cell.angle_gamma   90.00
#
_symmetry.space_group_name_H-M   'P 1'
#
loop_
_entity.id
_entity.type
_entity.pdbx_description
1 polymer ?
#
loop_
_entity_poly.entity_id
_entity_poly.type
_entity_poly.pdbx_seq_one_letter_code
_entity_poly.pdbx_strand_id
1 'polypeptide(L)'
;MDRKGVTGLLNSVTKLDATSFPDGTVVDITLHPTLVRGPEGGKCITDLLATFCRKGGFFIHFNVFDVETLKAAQANPEKYANLQVRVCGWNARFIDLSRKMQDCFIREAEAQARAS
;
A
#
# COMPACT_ATOMS: atom_id res chain seq x y z
N MET A 1 -7.39 8.82 -8.85
CA MET A 1 -6.42 8.42 -7.82
C MET A 1 -6.72 9.21 -6.56
N ASP A 2 -6.55 8.63 -5.36
CA ASP A 2 -6.89 9.28 -4.10
C ASP A 2 -6.21 10.65 -3.97
N ARG A 3 -6.93 11.65 -3.42
CA ARG A 3 -6.47 13.04 -3.26
C ARG A 3 -6.50 13.51 -1.80
N LYS A 4 -6.90 12.66 -0.88
CA LYS A 4 -7.13 12.99 0.55
C LYS A 4 -6.27 12.13 1.50
N GLY A 5 -5.25 11.47 0.94
CA GLY A 5 -4.33 10.61 1.68
C GLY A 5 -4.97 9.32 2.15
N VAL A 6 -4.20 8.54 2.92
CA VAL A 6 -4.59 7.20 3.37
C VAL A 6 -5.91 7.20 4.17
N THR A 7 -6.15 8.19 5.01
CA THR A 7 -7.40 8.30 5.78
C THR A 7 -8.60 8.55 4.88
N GLY A 8 -8.44 9.34 3.81
CA GLY A 8 -9.47 9.57 2.79
C GLY A 8 -9.85 8.29 2.04
N LEU A 9 -8.83 7.51 1.67
CA LEU A 9 -9.01 6.18 1.06
C LEU A 9 -9.77 5.25 2.00
N LEU A 10 -9.29 5.08 3.24
CA LEU A 10 -9.95 4.25 4.26
C LEU A 10 -11.40 4.68 4.48
N ASN A 11 -11.65 5.98 4.55
CA ASN A 11 -12.99 6.51 4.70
C ASN A 11 -13.93 6.22 3.53
N SER A 12 -13.37 6.01 2.33
CA SER A 12 -14.16 5.74 1.13
C SER A 12 -14.42 4.25 0.98
N VAL A 13 -13.42 3.40 1.18
CA VAL A 13 -13.56 1.94 1.05
C VAL A 13 -14.47 1.35 2.13
N THR A 14 -14.43 1.87 3.36
CA THR A 14 -15.29 1.38 4.45
C THR A 14 -16.74 1.85 4.34
N LYS A 15 -17.14 2.54 3.25
CA LYS A 15 -18.56 2.81 2.96
C LYS A 15 -19.23 1.63 2.28
N LEU A 16 -18.44 0.73 1.69
CA LEU A 16 -18.94 -0.51 1.15
C LEU A 16 -19.23 -1.46 2.30
N ASP A 17 -20.39 -2.11 2.25
CA ASP A 17 -20.70 -3.18 3.17
C ASP A 17 -19.92 -4.44 2.77
N ALA A 18 -18.86 -4.73 3.51
CA ALA A 18 -18.02 -5.89 3.25
C ALA A 18 -18.79 -7.22 3.37
N THR A 19 -19.91 -7.27 4.11
CA THR A 19 -20.71 -8.50 4.25
C THR A 19 -21.46 -8.87 2.97
N SER A 20 -21.62 -7.91 2.04
CA SER A 20 -22.18 -8.16 0.71
C SER A 20 -21.20 -8.90 -0.22
N PHE A 21 -19.95 -9.10 0.20
CA PHE A 21 -18.90 -9.76 -0.58
C PHE A 21 -18.38 -10.99 0.17
N PRO A 22 -19.03 -12.17 0.02
CA PRO A 22 -18.71 -13.36 0.83
C PRO A 22 -17.30 -13.90 0.58
N ASP A 23 -16.74 -13.68 -0.60
CA ASP A 23 -15.35 -14.04 -0.95
C ASP A 23 -14.31 -13.03 -0.42
N GLY A 24 -14.78 -11.98 0.26
CA GLY A 24 -13.95 -10.96 0.87
C GLY A 24 -13.56 -9.82 -0.06
N THR A 25 -13.09 -8.74 0.56
CA THR A 25 -12.49 -7.60 -0.14
C THR A 25 -11.15 -7.26 0.50
N VAL A 26 -10.18 -6.88 -0.32
CA VAL A 26 -8.84 -6.47 0.13
C VAL A 26 -8.56 -5.05 -0.32
N VAL A 27 -8.00 -4.27 0.59
CA VAL A 27 -7.50 -2.92 0.32
C VAL A 27 -5.99 -2.94 0.41
N ASP A 28 -5.31 -2.74 -0.71
CA ASP A 28 -3.87 -2.54 -0.73
C ASP A 28 -3.57 -1.04 -0.54
N ILE A 29 -2.68 -0.73 0.40
CA ILE A 29 -2.26 0.65 0.72
C ILE A 29 -0.75 0.73 0.62
N THR A 30 -0.26 1.62 -0.23
CA THR A 30 1.13 2.05 -0.24
C THR A 30 1.37 3.15 0.79
N LEU A 31 2.47 3.11 1.55
CA LEU A 31 2.90 4.14 2.49
C LEU A 31 4.36 4.48 2.26
N HIS A 32 4.71 5.77 2.38
CA HIS A 32 6.09 6.20 2.37
C HIS A 32 6.82 5.75 3.67
N PRO A 33 8.10 5.29 3.61
CA PRO A 33 8.83 4.81 4.79
C PRO A 33 8.92 5.81 5.94
N THR A 34 8.91 7.12 5.65
CA THR A 34 8.95 8.18 6.67
C THR A 34 7.71 8.19 7.57
N LEU A 35 6.54 7.74 7.08
CA LEU A 35 5.29 7.71 7.83
C LEU A 35 5.25 6.61 8.89
N VAL A 36 6.11 5.60 8.75
CA VAL A 36 6.11 4.40 9.59
C VAL A 36 7.40 4.24 10.40
N ARG A 37 8.29 5.24 10.35
CA ARG A 37 9.58 5.20 11.04
C ARG A 37 9.45 5.68 12.49
N GLY A 38 10.09 4.96 13.42
CA GLY A 38 10.16 5.32 14.84
C GLY A 38 8.84 5.09 15.60
N PRO A 39 8.77 5.51 16.88
CA PRO A 39 7.61 5.27 17.75
C PRO A 39 6.30 5.84 17.19
N GLU A 40 6.35 7.06 16.63
CA GLU A 40 5.19 7.71 16.00
C GLU A 40 4.69 6.94 14.77
N GLY A 41 5.59 6.31 14.01
CA GLY A 41 5.22 5.50 12.86
C GLY A 41 4.45 4.23 13.23
N GLY A 42 4.85 3.58 14.32
CA GLY A 42 4.10 2.44 14.89
C GLY A 42 2.69 2.84 15.33
N LYS A 43 2.56 4.03 15.96
CA LYS A 43 1.27 4.59 16.33
C LYS A 43 0.40 4.89 15.10
N CYS A 44 0.99 5.46 14.05
CA CYS A 44 0.30 5.73 12.79
C CYS A 44 -0.35 4.47 12.19
N ILE A 45 0.42 3.38 12.05
CA ILE A 45 -0.11 2.10 11.54
C ILE A 45 -1.22 1.56 12.46
N THR A 46 -1.00 1.61 13.77
CA THR A 46 -1.97 1.12 14.76
C THR A 46 -3.28 1.89 14.69
N ASP A 47 -3.24 3.21 14.57
CA ASP A 47 -4.42 4.07 14.46
C ASP A 47 -5.17 3.84 13.14
N LEU A 48 -4.44 3.63 12.04
CA LEU A 48 -5.03 3.30 10.73
C LEU A 48 -5.76 1.95 10.78
N LEU A 49 -5.10 0.90 11.31
CA LEU A 49 -5.69 -0.42 11.49
C LEU A 49 -6.92 -0.36 12.40
N ALA A 50 -6.80 0.26 13.58
CA ALA A 50 -7.90 0.36 14.52
C ALA A 50 -9.09 1.11 13.92
N THR A 51 -8.84 2.17 13.14
CA THR A 51 -9.89 2.90 12.42
C THR A 51 -10.53 2.04 11.34
N PHE A 52 -9.74 1.33 10.52
CA PHE A 52 -10.25 0.45 9.48
C PHE A 52 -11.16 -0.65 10.06
N CYS A 53 -10.72 -1.34 11.12
CA CYS A 53 -11.50 -2.37 11.79
C CYS A 53 -12.79 -1.81 12.42
N ARG A 54 -12.71 -0.67 13.13
CA ARG A 54 -13.92 -0.03 13.71
C ARG A 54 -14.96 0.35 12.67
N LYS A 55 -14.54 0.59 11.43
CA LYS A 55 -15.43 0.97 10.33
C LYS A 55 -15.88 -0.22 9.47
N GLY A 56 -15.67 -1.45 9.94
CA GLY A 56 -16.13 -2.66 9.25
C GLY A 56 -15.25 -3.08 8.06
N GLY A 57 -14.00 -2.62 8.01
CA GLY A 57 -13.02 -3.09 7.04
C GLY A 57 -12.75 -4.60 7.18
N PHE A 58 -12.50 -5.26 6.05
CA PHE A 58 -12.32 -6.72 5.99
C PHE A 58 -10.84 -7.14 5.94
N PHE A 59 -10.16 -6.97 4.79
CA PHE A 59 -8.73 -7.21 4.67
C PHE A 59 -7.96 -5.97 4.19
N ILE A 60 -6.77 -5.76 4.75
CA ILE A 60 -5.90 -4.63 4.44
C ILE A 60 -4.45 -5.08 4.33
N HIS A 61 -3.73 -4.56 3.33
CA HIS A 61 -2.29 -4.74 3.19
C HIS A 61 -1.58 -3.42 3.19
N PHE A 62 -0.36 -3.45 3.74
CA PHE A 62 0.54 -2.32 3.71
C PHE A 62 1.76 -2.67 2.86
N ASN A 63 1.98 -1.84 1.87
CA ASN A 63 3.19 -1.76 1.08
C ASN A 63 3.98 -0.56 1.61
N VAL A 64 5.24 -0.75 2.02
CA VAL A 64 6.08 0.34 2.55
C VAL A 64 7.32 0.48 1.68
N PHE A 65 7.30 1.45 0.78
CA PHE A 65 8.41 1.76 -0.13
C PHE A 65 8.32 3.20 -0.61
N ASP A 66 9.45 3.75 -1.04
CA ASP A 66 9.52 5.03 -1.73
C ASP A 66 9.71 4.86 -3.24
N VAL A 67 9.45 5.94 -3.98
CA VAL A 67 9.54 5.97 -5.45
C VAL A 67 10.95 5.61 -5.93
N GLU A 68 11.96 6.12 -5.23
CA GLU A 68 13.37 5.94 -5.61
C GLU A 68 13.81 4.49 -5.49
N THR A 69 13.36 3.79 -4.44
CA THR A 69 13.60 2.37 -4.22
C THR A 69 13.00 1.53 -5.35
N LEU A 70 11.74 1.81 -5.75
CA LEU A 70 11.10 1.08 -6.84
C LEU A 70 11.76 1.33 -8.20
N LYS A 71 12.13 2.58 -8.49
CA LYS A 71 12.87 2.93 -9.71
C LYS A 71 14.26 2.29 -9.73
N ALA A 72 14.95 2.28 -8.60
CA ALA A 72 16.25 1.63 -8.47
C ALA A 72 16.15 0.11 -8.63
N ALA A 73 15.11 -0.52 -8.08
CA ALA A 73 14.82 -1.94 -8.24
C ALA A 73 14.47 -2.32 -9.68
N GLN A 74 13.76 -1.44 -10.39
CA GLN A 74 13.46 -1.61 -11.81
C GLN A 74 14.72 -1.46 -12.70
N ALA A 75 15.65 -0.58 -12.32
CA ALA A 75 16.90 -0.37 -13.06
C ALA A 75 18.00 -1.40 -12.76
N ASN A 76 18.06 -1.91 -11.52
CA ASN A 76 19.10 -2.81 -11.01
C ASN A 76 18.47 -4.00 -10.26
N PRO A 77 17.71 -4.89 -10.93
CA PRO A 77 16.92 -5.92 -10.28
C PRO A 77 17.74 -6.87 -9.39
N GLU A 78 19.00 -7.12 -9.74
CA GLU A 78 19.92 -7.97 -8.97
C GLU A 78 20.19 -7.45 -7.55
N LYS A 79 20.20 -6.12 -7.36
CA LYS A 79 20.39 -5.51 -6.03
C LYS A 79 19.15 -5.58 -5.15
N TYR A 80 17.98 -5.81 -5.77
CA TYR A 80 16.67 -5.80 -5.12
C TYR A 80 15.96 -7.14 -5.28
N ALA A 81 16.71 -8.23 -5.41
CA ALA A 81 16.17 -9.57 -5.66
C ALA A 81 15.16 -10.06 -4.61
N ASN A 82 15.24 -9.51 -3.39
CA ASN A 82 14.37 -9.84 -2.26
C ASN A 82 13.28 -8.79 -1.99
N LEU A 83 13.17 -7.74 -2.81
CA LEU A 83 12.14 -6.72 -2.65
C LEU A 83 10.77 -7.34 -2.97
N GLN A 84 9.92 -7.42 -1.94
CA GLN A 84 8.57 -7.95 -2.06
C GLN A 84 7.53 -6.82 -2.07
N VAL A 85 6.47 -7.04 -2.83
CA VAL A 85 5.28 -6.18 -2.85
C VAL A 85 4.03 -7.02 -2.60
N ARG A 86 3.04 -6.43 -1.92
CA ARG A 86 1.69 -6.97 -1.76
C ARG A 86 0.87 -6.69 -3.01
N VAL A 87 0.22 -7.73 -3.52
CA VAL A 87 -0.67 -7.68 -4.67
C VAL A 87 -1.93 -8.47 -4.32
N CYS A 88 -3.03 -7.79 -4.03
CA CYS A 88 -4.39 -8.34 -3.91
C CYS A 88 -4.49 -9.75 -3.29
N GLY A 89 -3.85 -10.01 -2.14
CA GLY A 89 -3.93 -11.30 -1.43
C GLY A 89 -2.62 -12.07 -1.32
N TRP A 90 -1.62 -11.78 -2.15
CA TRP A 90 -0.32 -12.46 -2.11
C TRP A 90 0.87 -11.51 -2.12
N ASN A 91 2.06 -12.07 -1.83
CA ASN A 91 3.33 -11.38 -2.04
C ASN A 91 3.90 -11.78 -3.40
N ALA A 92 4.56 -10.85 -4.07
CA ALA A 92 5.38 -11.12 -5.24
C ALA A 92 6.72 -10.40 -5.12
N ARG A 93 7.77 -10.95 -5.73
CA ARG A 93 9.02 -10.20 -5.89
C ARG A 93 8.79 -9.13 -6.94
N PHE A 94 9.14 -7.89 -6.62
CA PHE A 94 8.93 -6.75 -7.51
C PHE A 94 9.59 -6.97 -8.88
N ILE A 95 10.79 -7.57 -8.87
CA ILE A 95 11.57 -7.85 -10.08
C ILE A 95 10.94 -8.92 -10.99
N ASP A 96 10.07 -9.77 -10.47
CA ASP A 96 9.35 -10.79 -11.25
C ASP A 96 8.10 -10.23 -11.92
N LEU A 97 7.68 -9.02 -11.54
CA LEU A 97 6.50 -8.39 -12.11
C LEU A 97 6.81 -7.86 -13.52
N SER A 98 5.78 -7.87 -14.38
CA SER A 98 5.89 -7.21 -15.68
C SER A 98 6.22 -5.72 -15.54
N ARG A 99 6.92 -5.15 -16.52
CA ARG A 99 7.27 -3.72 -16.52
C ARG A 99 6.06 -2.82 -16.27
N LYS A 100 4.93 -3.12 -16.90
CA LYS A 100 3.66 -2.41 -16.72
C LYS A 100 3.16 -2.43 -15.27
N MET A 101 3.31 -3.56 -14.58
CA MET A 101 2.92 -3.68 -13.17
C MET A 101 3.89 -2.92 -12.26
N GLN A 102 5.19 -3.01 -12.51
CA GLN A 102 6.19 -2.22 -11.79
C GLN A 102 5.90 -0.72 -11.91
N ASP A 103 5.62 -0.25 -13.13
CA ASP A 103 5.26 1.15 -13.39
C ASP A 103 3.95 1.57 -12.68
N CYS A 104 3.02 0.63 -12.47
CA CYS A 104 1.80 0.87 -11.70
C CYS A 104 2.12 1.16 -10.22
N PHE A 105 2.97 0.34 -9.60
CA PHE A 105 3.45 0.56 -8.23
C PHE A 105 4.23 1.86 -8.08
N ILE A 106 5.11 2.17 -9.05
CA ILE A 106 5.86 3.43 -9.05
C ILE A 106 4.90 4.63 -9.12
N ARG A 107 3.92 4.61 -10.01
CA ARG A 107 2.90 5.67 -10.12
C ARG A 107 2.08 5.82 -8.84
N GLU A 108 1.78 4.72 -8.15
CA GLU A 108 1.07 4.75 -6.88
C GLU A 108 1.90 5.42 -5.78
N ALA A 109 3.17 5.04 -5.66
CA ALA A 109 4.11 5.68 -4.74
C ALA A 109 4.28 7.19 -5.06
N GLU A 110 4.33 7.57 -6.34
CA GLU A 110 4.39 8.98 -6.75
C GLU A 110 3.14 9.76 -6.38
N ALA A 111 1.96 9.16 -6.49
CA ALA A 111 0.70 9.80 -6.10
C ALA A 111 0.63 10.04 -4.58
N GLN A 112 1.12 9.08 -3.79
CA GLN A 112 1.24 9.19 -2.34
C GLN A 112 2.19 10.31 -1.91
N ALA A 113 3.37 10.40 -2.54
CA ALA A 113 4.36 11.43 -2.24
C ALA A 113 3.85 12.86 -2.49
N ARG A 114 2.91 13.05 -3.44
CA ARG A 114 2.30 14.36 -3.75
C ARG A 114 1.14 14.73 -2.82
N ALA A 115 0.59 13.76 -2.10
CA ALA A 115 -0.53 13.96 -1.17
C ALA A 115 -0.06 14.17 0.29
N SER A 116 1.25 14.10 0.52
CA SER A 116 1.95 14.29 1.79
C SER A 116 2.55 15.68 1.87
#